data_AF-A0A3C1FLC9-F1
#
_entry.id   AF-A0A3C1FLC9-F1
#
_cell.length_a   1.000
_cell.length_b   1.000
_cell.length_c   1.000
_cell.angle_alpha   90.00
_cell.angle_beta   90.00
_cell.angle_gamma   90.00
#
_symmetry.space_group_name_H-M   'P 1'
#
loop_
_entity.id
_entity.type
_entity.pdbx_description
1 polymer ?
#
loop_
_entity_poly.entity_id
_entity_poly.type
_entity_poly.pdbx_seq_one_letter_code
_entity_poly.pdbx_strand_id
1 'polypeptide(L)'
;MGGTSTDVSHFSGSYERAFETLVAGVRMRAPMMRIHTVAAGGGSVLSFDGTRMRVGPHSAGADPGPACYRRGGPLTVTDANVMTGKLLPDLFPHLFG
;
A
#
# COMPACT_ATOMS: atom_id res chain seq x y z
N MET A 1 2.39 5.34 3.47
CA MET A 1 2.02 4.02 2.91
C MET A 1 0.55 3.78 3.23
N GLY A 2 -0.26 3.53 2.22
CA GLY A 2 -1.66 3.13 2.40
C GLY A 2 -1.83 1.61 2.36
N GLY A 3 -3.09 1.16 2.26
CA GLY A 3 -3.42 -0.27 2.13
C GLY A 3 -2.95 -0.88 0.81
N THR A 4 -3.15 -0.22 -0.32
CA THR A 4 -2.84 -0.82 -1.64
C THR A 4 -1.52 -0.33 -2.24
N SER A 5 -1.22 0.96 -2.07
CA SER A 5 -0.06 1.61 -2.70
C SER A 5 0.64 2.56 -1.72
N THR A 6 1.81 3.01 -2.14
CA THR A 6 2.59 4.05 -1.47
C THR A 6 2.96 5.13 -2.49
N ASP A 7 2.47 6.34 -2.24
CA ASP A 7 2.82 7.52 -3.01
C ASP A 7 4.03 8.23 -2.38
N VAL A 8 5.02 8.54 -3.21
CA VAL A 8 6.29 9.16 -2.81
C VAL A 8 6.49 10.43 -3.61
N SER A 9 6.96 11.50 -2.95
CA SER A 9 7.39 12.74 -3.59
C SER A 9 8.73 13.17 -3.03
N HIS A 10 9.54 13.83 -3.84
CA HIS A 10 10.85 14.34 -3.45
C HIS A 10 10.77 15.80 -3.02
N PHE A 11 11.45 16.14 -1.91
CA PHE A 11 11.56 17.49 -1.40
C PHE A 11 13.03 17.84 -1.15
N SER A 12 13.49 18.93 -1.77
CA SER A 12 14.86 19.47 -1.61
C SER A 12 14.79 21.00 -1.62
N GLY A 13 14.25 21.57 -0.55
CA GLY A 13 14.02 23.02 -0.40
C GLY A 13 12.80 23.56 -1.17
N SER A 14 12.29 22.82 -2.14
CA SER A 14 10.99 23.03 -2.78
C SER A 14 10.39 21.69 -3.23
N TYR A 15 9.06 21.65 -3.41
CA TYR A 15 8.38 20.48 -3.99
C TYR A 15 8.55 20.45 -5.50
N GLU A 16 9.02 19.33 -6.03
CA GLU A 16 9.09 19.11 -7.47
C GLU A 16 7.67 19.10 -8.07
N ARG A 17 7.51 19.78 -9.20
CA ARG A 17 6.24 19.84 -9.93
C ARG A 17 6.38 19.24 -11.33
N ALA A 18 5.33 18.58 -11.79
CA ALA A 18 5.18 18.13 -13.18
C ALA A 18 4.09 18.96 -13.86
N PHE A 19 4.37 19.42 -15.09
CA PHE A 19 3.43 20.19 -15.91
C PHE A 19 2.67 19.33 -16.92
N GLU A 20 3.23 18.16 -17.28
CA GLU A 20 2.55 17.13 -18.05
C GLU A 20 2.58 15.84 -17.25
N THR A 21 1.40 15.39 -16.85
CA THR A 21 1.26 14.13 -16.12
C THR A 21 0.14 13.33 -16.76
N LEU A 22 0.37 12.03 -16.95
CA LEU A 22 -0.62 11.10 -17.46
C LEU A 22 -1.24 10.40 -16.25
N VAL A 23 -2.45 10.79 -15.88
CA VAL A 23 -3.17 10.25 -14.71
C VAL A 23 -4.35 9.43 -15.22
N ALA A 24 -4.38 8.14 -14.89
CA ALA A 24 -5.43 7.21 -15.34
C ALA A 24 -5.70 7.25 -16.86
N GLY A 25 -4.66 7.47 -17.67
CA GLY A 25 -4.77 7.58 -19.14
C GLY A 25 -5.05 8.98 -19.68
N VAL A 26 -5.34 9.96 -18.83
CA VAL A 26 -5.67 11.34 -19.22
C VAL A 26 -4.44 12.25 -19.09
N ARG A 27 -4.15 13.04 -20.14
CA ARG A 27 -3.11 14.08 -20.09
C ARG A 27 -3.65 15.31 -19.37
N MET A 28 -3.06 15.63 -18.22
CA MET A 28 -3.35 16.87 -17.50
C MET A 28 -2.26 17.93 -17.77
N ARG A 29 -2.69 19.18 -18.00
CA ARG A 29 -1.85 20.37 -18.21
C ARG A 29 -1.97 21.39 -17.06
N ALA A 30 -2.12 20.89 -15.84
CA ALA A 30 -2.10 21.70 -14.63
C ALA A 30 -0.81 21.40 -13.85
N PRO A 31 -0.19 22.38 -13.18
CA PRO A 31 0.97 22.12 -12.33
C PRO A 31 0.55 21.21 -11.16
N MET A 32 1.14 20.02 -11.06
CA MET A 32 0.87 19.06 -9.99
C MET A 32 2.17 18.69 -9.27
N MET A 33 2.08 18.27 -8.00
CA MET A 33 3.26 17.68 -7.35
C MET A 33 3.70 16.42 -8.10
N ARG A 34 5.02 16.26 -8.25
CA ARG A 34 5.59 15.06 -8.86
C ARG A 34 5.49 13.89 -7.88
N ILE A 35 4.51 13.03 -8.11
CA ILE A 35 4.25 11.83 -7.29
C ILE A 35 4.68 10.58 -8.07
N HIS A 36 5.43 9.71 -7.39
CA HIS A 36 5.73 8.35 -7.82
C HIS A 36 4.92 7.37 -6.98
N THR A 37 4.04 6.60 -7.62
CA THR A 37 3.26 5.56 -6.95
C THR A 37 3.99 4.22 -7.04
N VAL A 38 4.33 3.65 -5.88
CA VAL A 38 4.78 2.27 -5.75
C VAL A 38 3.55 1.41 -5.45
N ALA A 39 3.30 0.38 -6.24
CA ALA A 39 2.20 -0.57 -6.05
C ALA A 39 2.48 -1.57 -4.90
N ALA A 40 2.91 -1.06 -3.75
CA ALA A 40 3.14 -1.81 -2.53
C ALA A 40 2.59 -1.04 -1.33
N GLY A 41 1.75 -1.71 -0.54
CA GLY A 41 1.08 -1.17 0.64
C GLY A 41 0.84 -2.24 1.70
N GLY A 42 0.10 -1.91 2.76
CA GLY A 42 -0.19 -2.86 3.86
C GLY A 42 -0.92 -4.13 3.42
N GLY A 43 -1.81 -4.02 2.43
CA GLY A 43 -2.56 -5.12 1.83
C GLY A 43 -1.81 -5.87 0.73
N SER A 44 -0.55 -5.54 0.42
CA SER A 44 0.23 -6.32 -0.54
C SER A 44 0.38 -7.76 -0.06
N VAL A 45 -0.01 -8.70 -0.92
CA VAL A 45 -0.08 -10.13 -0.58
C VAL A 45 1.31 -10.72 -0.50
N LEU A 46 1.55 -11.53 0.54
CA LEU A 46 2.78 -12.30 0.70
C LEU A 46 2.59 -13.68 0.06
N SER A 47 3.60 -14.12 -0.69
CA SER A 47 3.66 -15.45 -1.26
C SER A 47 5.06 -16.03 -1.15
N PHE A 48 5.16 -17.36 -1.07
CA PHE A 48 6.42 -18.09 -1.09
C PHE A 48 6.47 -18.93 -2.37
N ASP A 49 7.50 -18.73 -3.19
CA ASP A 49 7.65 -19.46 -4.46
C ASP A 49 8.43 -20.78 -4.34
N GLY A 50 8.71 -21.22 -3.11
CA GLY A 50 9.58 -22.37 -2.82
C GLY A 50 11.03 -21.98 -2.54
N THR A 51 11.44 -20.75 -2.88
CA THR A 51 12.82 -20.27 -2.66
C THR A 51 12.89 -18.98 -1.85
N ARG A 52 11.98 -18.03 -2.11
CA ARG A 52 11.95 -16.74 -1.42
C ARG A 52 10.54 -16.25 -1.19
N MET A 53 10.40 -15.42 -0.16
CA MET A 53 9.19 -14.64 0.06
C MET A 53 9.12 -13.50 -0.97
N ARG A 54 7.92 -13.27 -1.49
CA ARG A 54 7.58 -12.16 -2.38
C ARG A 54 6.42 -11.38 -1.80
N VAL A 55 6.38 -10.09 -2.13
CA VAL A 55 5.33 -9.16 -1.70
C VAL A 55 4.76 -8.48 -2.94
N GLY A 56 3.44 -8.56 -3.11
CA GLY A 56 2.76 -8.07 -4.31
C GLY A 56 3.03 -8.93 -5.56
N PRO A 57 2.59 -8.50 -6.75
CA PRO A 57 1.92 -7.22 -7.05
C PRO A 57 0.44 -7.18 -6.64
N HIS A 58 -0.15 -8.32 -6.26
CA HIS A 58 -1.54 -8.40 -5.84
C HIS A 58 -1.75 -7.75 -4.46
N SER A 59 -2.92 -7.15 -4.28
CA SER A 59 -3.34 -6.53 -3.03
C SER A 59 -4.64 -7.16 -2.56
N ALA A 60 -4.76 -7.40 -1.25
CA ALA A 60 -5.99 -7.80 -0.60
C ALA A 60 -7.04 -6.68 -0.52
N GLY A 61 -6.64 -5.44 -0.87
CA GLY A 61 -7.51 -4.27 -0.79
C GLY A 61 -7.94 -3.96 0.64
N ALA A 62 -9.13 -3.38 0.78
CA ALA A 62 -9.76 -3.12 2.08
C ALA A 62 -10.80 -4.18 2.45
N ASP A 63 -11.32 -4.94 1.48
CA ASP A 63 -12.29 -6.00 1.66
C ASP A 63 -12.00 -7.14 0.65
N PRO A 64 -11.72 -8.38 1.10
CA PRO A 64 -11.69 -8.82 2.50
C PRO A 64 -10.53 -8.20 3.32
N GLY A 65 -9.54 -7.59 2.67
CA GLY A 65 -8.38 -6.99 3.34
C GLY A 65 -7.38 -8.02 3.88
N PRO A 66 -6.40 -7.59 4.69
CA PRO A 66 -5.48 -8.46 5.43
C PRO A 66 -6.17 -9.58 6.23
N ALA A 67 -5.50 -10.71 6.45
CA ALA A 67 -6.04 -11.81 7.26
C ALA A 67 -6.41 -11.37 8.69
N CYS A 68 -5.63 -10.45 9.27
CA CYS A 68 -5.83 -9.88 10.59
C CYS A 68 -7.11 -9.02 10.70
N TYR A 69 -7.78 -8.71 9.59
CA TYR A 69 -9.11 -8.08 9.61
C TYR A 69 -10.24 -9.10 9.84
N ARG A 70 -9.91 -10.41 9.94
CA ARG A 70 -10.83 -11.51 10.27
C ARG A 70 -12.00 -11.68 9.29
N ARG A 71 -11.80 -11.30 8.02
CA ARG A 71 -12.78 -11.42 6.93
C ARG A 71 -12.43 -12.50 5.89
N GLY A 72 -11.53 -13.42 6.22
CA GLY A 72 -11.05 -14.46 5.30
C GLY A 72 -10.05 -13.96 4.25
N GLY A 73 -9.37 -12.84 4.54
CA GLY A 73 -8.33 -12.27 3.68
C GLY A 73 -7.03 -13.10 3.61
N PRO A 74 -6.20 -12.90 2.57
CA PRO A 74 -4.90 -13.57 2.45
C PRO A 74 -3.86 -12.99 3.41
N LEU A 75 -2.69 -13.63 3.49
CA LEU A 75 -1.53 -13.11 4.22
C LEU A 75 -0.96 -11.87 3.51
N THR A 76 -0.79 -10.77 4.24
CA THR A 76 -0.37 -9.45 3.74
C THR A 76 0.71 -8.79 4.61
N VAL A 77 1.25 -7.65 4.17
CA VAL A 77 2.26 -6.88 4.92
C VAL A 77 1.72 -6.42 6.28
N THR A 78 0.43 -6.07 6.36
CA THR A 78 -0.22 -5.71 7.63
C THR A 78 -0.17 -6.88 8.62
N ASP A 79 -0.40 -8.11 8.16
CA ASP A 79 -0.32 -9.32 8.99
C ASP A 79 1.10 -9.52 9.56
N ALA A 80 2.12 -9.36 8.71
CA ALA A 80 3.52 -9.44 9.15
C ALA A 80 3.86 -8.36 10.19
N ASN A 81 3.34 -7.14 10.04
CA ASN A 81 3.54 -6.07 11.01
C ASN A 81 2.82 -6.34 12.35
N VAL A 82 1.67 -7.02 12.32
CA VAL A 82 1.00 -7.50 13.55
C VAL A 82 1.85 -8.58 14.22
N MET A 83 2.29 -9.60 13.48
CA MET A 83 3.09 -10.71 14.02
C MET A 83 4.43 -10.26 14.62
N THR A 84 5.02 -9.19 14.08
CA THR A 84 6.28 -8.62 14.57
C THR A 84 6.08 -7.57 15.67
N GLY A 85 4.84 -7.30 16.09
CA GLY A 85 4.53 -6.33 17.14
C GLY A 85 4.67 -4.86 16.71
N LYS A 86 4.89 -4.59 15.42
CA LYS A 86 4.92 -3.22 14.89
C LYS A 86 3.53 -2.58 14.87
N LEU A 87 2.51 -3.40 14.66
CA LEU A 87 1.10 -3.03 14.82
C LEU A 87 0.52 -3.77 16.01
N LEU A 88 -0.19 -3.04 16.87
CA LEU A 88 -0.88 -3.59 18.04
C LEU A 88 -2.36 -3.85 17.65
N PRO A 89 -2.81 -5.12 17.61
CA PRO A 89 -4.19 -5.44 17.25
C PRO A 89 -5.24 -4.79 18.14
N ASP A 90 -4.92 -4.57 19.41
CA ASP A 90 -5.81 -3.92 20.38
C ASP A 90 -6.13 -2.46 20.03
N LEU A 91 -5.32 -1.84 19.15
CA LEU A 91 -5.53 -0.48 18.65
C LEU A 91 -6.22 -0.44 17.28
N PHE A 92 -6.63 -1.58 16.74
CA PHE A 92 -7.35 -1.59 15.46
C PHE A 92 -8.78 -1.10 15.65
N PRO A 93 -9.34 -0.38 14.66
CA PRO A 93 -10.77 -0.07 14.63
C PRO A 93 -11.61 -1.34 14.80
N HIS A 94 -12.60 -1.31 15.70
CA HIS A 94 -13.51 -2.42 15.98
C HIS A 94 -14.33 -2.93 14.77
N LEU A 95 -14.27 -2.23 13.63
CA LEU A 95 -14.90 -2.62 12.36
C LEU A 95 -14.09 -3.70 11.61
N PHE A 96 -12.79 -3.80 11.89
CA PHE A 96 -11.99 -4.95 11.48
C PHE A 96 -12.34 -6.04 12.50
N GLY A 97 -12.87 -7.17 12.01
CA GLY A 97 -13.64 -8.14 12.81
C GLY A 97 -12.89 -8.63 14.03
#